data_AF-A0A358C5K0-F1
#
_entry.id   AF-A0A358C5K0-F1
#
_cell.length_a   1.000
_cell.length_b   1.000
_cell.length_c   1.000
_cell.angle_alpha   90.00
_cell.angle_beta   90.00
_cell.angle_gamma   90.00
#
_symmetry.space_group_name_H-M   'P 1'
#
loop_
_entity.id
_entity.type
_entity.pdbx_description
1 polymer ?
#
loop_
_entity_poly.entity_id
_entity_poly.type
_entity_poly.pdbx_seq_one_letter_code
_entity_poly.pdbx_strand_id
1 'polypeptide(L)'
;MPATSLLVAALLMLRHPCTRNRTTASLLLNRAAQNTALSPAEREACLILVDELESDAPPAPTGPAEKMRPNKGRPFHNAAAY
;
A
#
# COMPACT_ATOMS: atom_id res chain seq x y z
N MET A 1 2.19 -8.50 24.75
CA MET A 1 1.90 -7.06 24.51
C MET A 1 0.41 -6.83 24.71
N PRO A 2 -0.02 -5.83 25.49
CA PRO A 2 -1.45 -5.54 25.70
C PRO A 2 -2.13 -5.18 24.37
N ALA A 3 -3.31 -5.76 24.09
CA ALA A 3 -4.06 -5.47 22.86
C ALA A 3 -4.44 -3.98 22.75
N THR A 4 -4.75 -3.37 23.89
CA THR A 4 -5.07 -1.95 24.02
C THR A 4 -3.93 -1.03 23.59
N SER A 5 -2.68 -1.37 23.92
CA SER A 5 -1.51 -0.59 23.49
C SER A 5 -1.31 -0.65 21.97
N LEU A 6 -1.61 -1.78 21.33
CA LEU A 6 -1.55 -1.93 19.87
C LEU A 6 -2.65 -1.13 19.17
N LEU A 7 -3.88 -1.18 19.70
CA LEU A 7 -5.01 -0.39 19.21
C LEU A 7 -4.73 1.12 19.31
N VAL A 8 -4.26 1.59 20.47
CA VAL A 8 -3.93 3.01 20.65
C VAL A 8 -2.81 3.44 19.71
N ALA A 9 -1.78 2.60 19.52
CA ALA A 9 -0.72 2.89 18.56
C ALA A 9 -1.25 2.98 17.12
N ALA A 10 -2.10 2.04 16.69
CA ALA A 10 -2.71 2.06 15.36
C ALA A 10 -3.59 3.31 15.14
N LEU A 11 -4.45 3.64 16.11
CA LEU A 11 -5.32 4.83 16.03
C LEU A 11 -4.52 6.14 16.01
N LEU A 12 -3.42 6.23 16.77
CA LEU A 12 -2.52 7.39 16.73
C LEU A 12 -1.84 7.52 15.36
N MET A 13 -1.50 6.40 14.72
CA MET A 13 -0.93 6.39 13.37
C MET A 13 -1.94 6.84 12.30
N LEU A 14 -3.23 6.60 12.52
CA LEU A 14 -4.32 7.04 11.64
C LEU A 14 -4.64 8.55 11.79
N ARG A 15 -4.41 9.14 12.96
CA ARG A 15 -4.69 10.57 13.21
C ARG A 15 -3.87 11.52 12.32
N HIS A 16 -2.69 11.09 11.86
CA HIS A 16 -1.86 11.82 10.91
C HIS A 16 -1.53 10.87 9.75
N PRO A 17 -2.40 10.80 8.72
CA PRO A 17 -2.26 9.82 7.66
C PRO A 17 -1.02 10.14 6.80
N CYS A 18 0.03 9.34 6.98
CA CYS A 18 1.15 9.25 6.05
C CYS A 18 1.19 7.82 5.50
N THR A 19 1.55 7.63 4.23
CA THR A 19 1.57 6.32 3.55
C THR A 19 2.36 5.25 4.32
N ARG A 20 3.50 5.61 4.91
CA ARG A 20 4.31 4.71 5.78
C ARG A 20 3.60 4.31 7.08
N ASN A 21 2.75 5.19 7.59
CA ASN A 21 1.99 4.96 8.82
C ASN A 21 0.85 3.98 8.61
N ARG A 22 0.27 3.95 7.40
CA ARG A 22 -0.83 3.05 7.04
C ARG A 22 -0.43 1.58 7.06
N THR A 23 0.70 1.23 6.46
CA THR A 23 1.22 -0.15 6.47
C THR A 23 1.49 -0.63 7.90
N THR A 24 2.05 0.26 8.73
CA THR A 24 2.34 -0.07 10.13
C THR A 24 1.06 -0.20 10.96
N ALA A 25 0.08 0.68 10.75
CA ALA A 25 -1.24 0.62 11.40
C ALA A 25 -2.00 -0.67 11.04
N SER A 26 -2.02 -1.06 9.76
CA SER A 26 -2.62 -2.32 9.32
C SER A 26 -2.00 -3.52 10.03
N LEU A 27 -0.67 -3.60 10.12
CA LEU A 27 0.02 -4.68 10.83
C LEU A 27 -0.31 -4.71 12.33
N LEU A 28 -0.42 -3.55 12.97
CA LEU A 28 -0.80 -3.44 14.38
C LEU A 28 -2.25 -3.89 14.63
N LEU A 29 -3.19 -3.51 13.75
CA LEU A 29 -4.59 -3.92 13.81
C LEU A 29 -4.75 -5.43 13.59
N ASN A 30 -4.02 -6.01 12.63
CA ASN A 30 -4.03 -7.45 12.37
C ASN A 30 -3.52 -8.26 13.59
N ARG A 31 -2.48 -7.76 14.26
CA ARG A 31 -1.99 -8.36 15.51
C ARG A 31 -2.95 -8.16 16.68
N ALA A 32 -3.63 -7.02 16.74
CA ALA A 32 -4.66 -6.78 17.75
C ALA A 32 -5.83 -7.76 17.57
N ALA A 33 -6.30 -7.97 16.34
CA ALA A 33 -7.41 -8.88 16.01
C ALA A 33 -7.13 -10.35 16.40
N GLN A 34 -5.87 -10.77 16.45
CA GLN A 34 -5.47 -12.11 16.88
C GLN A 34 -5.42 -12.27 18.41
N ASN A 35 -5.57 -11.17 19.17
CA ASN A 35 -5.48 -11.20 20.61
C ASN A 35 -6.81 -11.66 21.24
N THR A 36 -6.74 -12.70 22.08
CA THR A 36 -7.92 -13.25 22.76
C THR A 36 -8.54 -12.31 23.79
N ALA A 37 -7.81 -11.27 24.20
CA ALA A 37 -8.29 -10.23 25.11
C ALA A 37 -9.34 -9.30 24.48
N LEU A 38 -9.42 -9.23 23.15
CA LEU A 38 -10.48 -8.49 22.46
C LEU A 38 -11.74 -9.33 22.32
N SER A 39 -12.88 -8.69 22.48
CA SER A 39 -14.18 -9.26 22.14
C SER A 39 -14.28 -9.56 20.63
N PRO A 40 -15.17 -10.47 20.21
CA PRO A 40 -15.38 -10.76 18.79
C PRO A 40 -15.69 -9.50 17.96
N ALA A 41 -16.51 -8.59 18.50
CA ALA A 41 -16.87 -7.34 17.84
C ALA A 41 -15.66 -6.41 17.65
N GLU A 42 -14.75 -6.33 18.63
CA GLU A 42 -13.53 -5.51 18.51
C GLU A 42 -12.56 -6.09 17.49
N ARG A 43 -12.46 -7.42 17.38
CA ARG A 43 -11.62 -8.07 16.36
C ARG A 43 -12.17 -7.81 14.96
N GLU A 44 -13.49 -7.89 14.81
CA GLU A 44 -14.17 -7.58 13.55
C GLU A 44 -13.94 -6.12 13.13
N ALA A 45 -14.06 -5.19 14.07
CA ALA A 45 -13.72 -3.78 13.84
C ALA A 45 -12.25 -3.59 13.41
N CYS A 46 -11.30 -4.32 14.01
CA CYS A 46 -9.89 -4.28 13.60
C CYS A 46 -9.70 -4.75 12.15
N LEU A 47 -10.40 -5.82 11.73
CA LEU A 47 -10.30 -6.37 10.38
C LEU A 47 -10.93 -5.43 9.34
N ILE A 48 -12.05 -4.79 9.66
CA ILE A 48 -12.68 -3.77 8.80
C ILE A 48 -11.72 -2.60 8.58
N LEU A 49 -11.08 -2.10 9.64
CA LEU A 49 -10.10 -1.01 9.54
C LEU A 49 -8.86 -1.38 8.70
N VAL A 50 -8.44 -2.65 8.72
CA VAL A 50 -7.35 -3.16 7.86
C VAL A 50 -7.78 -3.10 6.39
N ASP A 51 -8.98 -3.57 6.07
CA ASP A 51 -9.51 -3.59 4.70
C ASP A 51 -9.68 -2.18 4.13
N GLU A 52 -10.16 -1.24 4.94
CA GLU A 52 -10.24 0.19 4.57
C GLU A 52 -8.85 0.79 4.30
N LEU A 53 -7.85 0.43 5.10
CA LEU A 53 -6.46 0.89 4.94
C LEU A 53 -5.81 0.36 3.66
N GLU A 54 -6.10 -0.89 3.29
CA GLU A 54 -5.60 -1.52 2.07
C GLU A 54 -6.33 -1.00 0.83
N SER A 55 -7.63 -0.72 0.95
CA SER A 55 -8.46 -0.16 -0.13
C SER A 55 -8.12 1.30 -0.45
N ASP A 56 -7.76 2.11 0.55
CA ASP A 56 -7.33 3.50 0.36
C ASP A 56 -5.83 3.64 0.03
N ALA A 57 -5.08 2.53 -0.02
CA ALA A 57 -3.71 2.56 -0.51
C ALA A 57 -3.75 2.77 -2.04
N PRO A 58 -3.02 3.77 -2.59
CA PRO A 58 -2.90 3.90 -4.03
C PRO A 58 -2.36 2.58 -4.57
N PRO A 59 -2.95 2.02 -5.65
CA PRO A 59 -2.49 0.77 -6.22
C PRO A 59 -1.00 0.89 -6.45
N ALA A 60 -0.24 -0.06 -5.89
CA ALA A 60 1.21 -0.12 -6.05
C ALA A 60 1.54 0.13 -7.54
N PRO A 61 2.55 0.95 -7.86
CA PRO A 61 2.87 1.25 -9.25
C PRO A 61 3.22 -0.05 -9.95
N THR A 62 2.25 -0.60 -10.67
CA THR A 62 2.40 -1.69 -11.61
C THR A 62 3.09 -1.09 -12.84
N GLY A 63 4.40 -0.83 -12.71
CA GLY A 63 5.28 -0.68 -13.86
C GLY A 63 5.77 -2.07 -14.30
N PRO A 64 6.02 -2.30 -15.61
CA PRO A 64 6.20 -1.31 -16.66
C PRO A 64 5.17 -1.48 -17.78
N ALA A 65 4.26 -0.52 -17.95
CA ALA A 65 3.67 -0.31 -19.27
C ALA A 65 4.73 0.36 -20.14
N GLU A 66 5.60 -0.47 -20.71
CA GLU A 66 6.46 -0.16 -21.86
C GLU A 66 5.56 0.21 -23.05
N LYS A 67 4.94 1.39 -22.99
CA LYS A 67 4.33 2.02 -24.15
C LYS A 67 5.46 2.45 -25.06
N MET A 68 5.87 1.50 -25.90
CA MET A 68 6.07 1.68 -27.34
C MET A 68 6.54 3.09 -27.70
N ARG A 69 7.85 3.34 -27.61
CA ARG A 69 8.45 4.44 -28.35
C ARG A 69 8.33 4.10 -29.84
N PRO A 70 7.64 4.89 -30.69
CA PRO A 70 7.75 4.70 -32.12
C PRO A 70 9.17 5.13 -32.51
N ASN A 71 10.04 4.14 -32.73
CA ASN A 71 11.35 4.38 -33.30
C ASN A 71 11.14 4.82 -34.76
N LYS A 72 11.11 6.14 -35.00
CA LYS A 72 11.17 6.70 -36.34
C LYS A 72 12.52 6.28 -36.92
N GLY A 73 12.49 5.21 -37.72
CA GLY A 73 13.63 4.74 -38.48
C GLY A 73 14.28 5.90 -39.21
N ARG A 74 15.57 6.11 -38.93
CA ARG A 74 16.42 6.91 -39.80
C ARG A 74 16.50 6.19 -41.15
N PRO A 75 16.13 6.82 -42.28
CA PRO A 75 16.54 6.28 -43.56
C PRO A 75 18.04 6.53 -43.69
N PHE A 76 18.81 5.45 -43.74
CA PHE A 76 20.19 5.46 -44.21
C PHE A 76 20.15 5.80 -45.71
N HIS A 77 20.42 7.05 -46.07
CA HIS A 77 20.90 7.34 -47.42
C HIS A 77 22.41 7.50 -47.36
N ASN A 78 23.06 6.36 -47.52
CA ASN A 78 24.40 6.26 -48.06
C ASN A 78 24.32 6.68 -49.54
N ALA A 79 24.99 7.78 -49.91
CA ALA A 79 25.26 8.11 -51.29
C ALA A 79 26.75 8.42 -51.39
N ALA A 80 27.47 7.40 -51.83
CA ALA A 80 28.84 7.48 -52.26
C ALA A 80 28.97 8.36 -53.52
N ALA A 81 30.16 8.94 -53.67
CA ALA A 81 30.89 9.15 -54.92
C ALA A 81 30.13 9.74 -56.11
N TYR A 82 30.47 10.97 -56.50
CA TYR A 82 31.40 11.25 -57.60
C TYR A 82 31.75 12.74 -57.62
#